data_AF-A0A3P8U359-F1
#
_entry.id   AF-A0A3P8U359-F1
#
_cell.length_a   1.000
_cell.length_b   1.000
_cell.length_c   1.000
_cell.angle_alpha   90.00
_cell.angle_beta   90.00
_cell.angle_gamma   90.00
#
_symmetry.space_group_name_H-M   'P 1'
#
loop_
_entity.id
_entity.type
_entity.pdbx_description
1 polymer ?
#
loop_
_entity_poly.entity_id
_entity_poly.type
_entity_poly.pdbx_seq_one_letter_code
_entity_poly.pdbx_strand_id
1 'polypeptide(L)'
;MRNLKLLKSLRSSELQGPGSPQCFSVRADTGSLLIASQYSITEYDPRTGQVVSEASLTADSFLPEDGSGVVSACLATASGDVVLFNLNTCQVGGAENVGSVDSGLTSMSWSPDEELVILTTGQETIIMMTKDFEPITEVGIHQDDFGEGTVTH
;
A
#
# COMPACT_ATOMS: atom_id res chain seq x y z
N MET A 1 15.06 16.13 -22.92
CA MET A 1 15.32 14.68 -22.73
C MET A 1 15.37 13.99 -24.09
N ARG A 2 16.54 13.59 -24.62
CA ARG A 2 16.70 13.17 -26.03
C ARG A 2 17.35 11.78 -26.27
N ASN A 3 17.57 10.96 -25.24
CA ASN A 3 18.27 9.67 -25.38
C ASN A 3 17.65 8.49 -24.59
N LEU A 4 16.32 8.49 -24.35
CA LEU A 4 15.66 7.31 -23.79
C LEU A 4 15.37 6.30 -24.91
N LYS A 5 15.94 5.09 -24.81
CA LYS A 5 15.56 3.93 -25.63
C LYS A 5 14.68 3.01 -24.81
N LEU A 6 13.48 2.74 -25.30
CA LEU A 6 12.61 1.71 -24.74
C LEU A 6 13.25 0.34 -25.00
N LEU A 7 13.82 -0.27 -23.95
CA LEU A 7 14.51 -1.55 -24.07
C LEU A 7 13.54 -2.72 -24.17
N LYS A 8 12.38 -2.62 -23.52
CA LYS A 8 11.40 -3.70 -23.45
C LYS A 8 10.00 -3.11 -23.36
N SER A 9 9.11 -3.60 -24.22
CA SER A 9 7.68 -3.31 -24.18
C SER A 9 6.95 -4.64 -24.20
N LEU A 10 6.08 -4.84 -23.22
CA LEU A 10 5.16 -5.96 -23.17
C LEU A 10 3.77 -5.38 -23.37
N ARG A 11 2.97 -6.02 -24.22
CA ARG A 11 1.56 -5.70 -24.41
C ARG A 11 0.77 -6.96 -24.20
N SER A 12 -0.25 -6.89 -23.36
CA SER A 12 -1.29 -7.90 -23.25
C SER A 12 -2.58 -7.28 -23.74
N SER A 13 -3.27 -7.95 -24.65
CA SER A 13 -4.53 -7.48 -25.24
C SER A 13 -5.76 -7.92 -24.47
N GLU A 14 -5.64 -8.91 -23.59
CA GLU A 14 -6.75 -9.46 -22.81
C GLU A 14 -6.28 -9.79 -21.40
N LEU A 15 -6.48 -8.85 -20.50
CA LEU A 15 -6.46 -9.14 -19.07
C LEU A 15 -7.83 -9.71 -18.70
N GLN A 16 -7.88 -11.02 -18.45
CA GLN A 16 -9.07 -11.66 -17.90
C GLN A 16 -9.12 -11.36 -16.39
N GLY A 17 -9.91 -10.36 -16.01
CA GLY A 17 -10.22 -10.03 -14.63
C GLY A 17 -11.55 -9.29 -14.58
N PRO A 18 -12.28 -9.32 -13.45
CA PRO A 18 -13.57 -8.65 -13.34
C PRO A 18 -13.38 -7.13 -13.33
N GLY A 19 -14.19 -6.42 -14.12
CA GLY A 19 -14.20 -4.96 -14.19
C GLY A 19 -13.13 -4.35 -15.08
N SER A 20 -13.03 -3.02 -15.06
CA SER A 20 -11.99 -2.28 -15.78
C SER A 20 -10.77 -2.07 -14.88
N PRO A 21 -9.54 -2.35 -15.36
CA PRO A 21 -8.32 -1.98 -14.65
C PRO A 21 -8.30 -0.48 -14.36
N GLN A 22 -8.20 -0.11 -13.09
CA GLN A 22 -8.09 1.30 -12.66
C GLN A 22 -6.62 1.68 -12.48
N CYS A 23 -5.82 0.82 -11.83
CA CYS A 23 -4.39 1.05 -11.68
C CYS A 23 -3.59 -0.25 -11.76
N PHE A 24 -2.29 -0.10 -11.97
CA PHE A 24 -1.36 -1.21 -11.90
C PHE A 24 -0.07 -0.81 -11.18
N SER A 25 0.55 -1.75 -10.48
CA SER A 25 1.87 -1.63 -9.88
C SER A 25 2.72 -2.82 -10.30
N VAL A 26 4.04 -2.63 -10.42
CA VAL A 26 4.97 -3.72 -10.71
C VAL A 26 5.60 -4.16 -9.40
N ARG A 27 5.46 -5.43 -9.06
CA ARG A 27 6.21 -6.04 -7.97
C ARG A 27 7.68 -6.15 -8.34
N ALA A 28 8.54 -5.49 -7.59
CA ALA A 28 9.97 -5.41 -7.90
C ALA A 28 10.72 -6.75 -7.69
N ASP A 29 10.19 -7.62 -6.83
CA ASP A 29 10.74 -8.95 -6.50
C ASP A 29 10.46 -9.98 -7.60
N THR A 30 9.20 -10.08 -8.04
CA THR A 30 8.73 -11.08 -9.01
C THR A 30 8.69 -10.54 -10.44
N GLY A 31 8.56 -9.24 -10.62
CA GLY A 31 8.23 -8.60 -11.89
C GLY A 31 6.78 -8.81 -12.34
N SER A 32 5.90 -9.32 -11.46
CA SER A 32 4.46 -9.41 -11.72
C SER A 32 3.81 -8.03 -11.65
N LEU A 33 2.69 -7.89 -12.34
CA LEU A 33 1.83 -6.72 -12.33
C LEU A 33 0.67 -6.97 -11.35
N LEU A 34 0.59 -6.16 -10.31
CA LEU A 34 -0.64 -6.05 -9.51
C LEU A 34 -1.56 -5.08 -10.22
N ILE A 35 -2.81 -5.48 -10.45
CA ILE A 35 -3.82 -4.69 -11.14
C ILE A 35 -5.02 -4.62 -10.23
N ALA A 36 -5.48 -3.41 -9.92
CA ALA A 36 -6.71 -3.22 -9.16
C ALA A 36 -7.84 -2.79 -10.11
N SER A 37 -9.00 -3.40 -9.94
CA SER A 37 -10.27 -2.98 -10.54
C SER A 37 -11.26 -2.58 -9.45
N GLN A 38 -12.46 -2.17 -9.85
CA GLN A 38 -13.56 -1.89 -8.91
C GLN A 38 -14.11 -3.15 -8.20
N TYR A 39 -13.65 -4.35 -8.56
CA TYR A 39 -14.17 -5.61 -8.02
C TYR A 39 -13.08 -6.56 -7.51
N SER A 40 -11.83 -6.41 -7.94
CA SER A 40 -10.76 -7.35 -7.59
C SER A 40 -9.38 -6.72 -7.62
N ILE A 41 -8.45 -7.38 -6.95
CA ILE A 41 -7.01 -7.21 -7.14
C ILE A 41 -6.48 -8.47 -7.83
N THR A 42 -5.86 -8.29 -8.99
CA THR A 42 -5.36 -9.38 -9.83
C THR A 42 -3.85 -9.25 -9.97
N GLU A 43 -3.11 -10.29 -9.63
CA GLU A 43 -1.69 -10.42 -9.91
C GLU A 43 -1.50 -11.11 -11.26
N TYR A 44 -0.76 -10.47 -12.17
CA TYR A 44 -0.54 -10.93 -13.53
C TYR A 44 0.95 -11.04 -13.82
N ASP A 45 1.40 -12.17 -14.34
CA ASP A 45 2.79 -12.34 -14.78
C ASP A 45 2.90 -11.97 -16.26
N PRO A 46 3.56 -10.84 -16.60
CA PRO A 46 3.69 -10.40 -17.98
C PRO A 46 4.68 -11.24 -18.82
N ARG A 47 5.42 -12.16 -18.20
CA ARG A 47 6.37 -13.05 -18.89
C ARG A 47 5.68 -14.30 -19.41
N THR A 48 4.79 -14.87 -18.62
CA THR A 48 3.99 -16.06 -18.97
C THR A 48 2.65 -15.69 -19.59
N GLY A 49 2.19 -14.45 -19.37
CA GLY A 49 0.92 -13.95 -19.86
C GLY A 49 -0.28 -14.45 -19.06
N GLN A 50 -0.06 -14.95 -17.83
CA GLN A 50 -1.09 -15.56 -17.00
C GLN A 50 -1.39 -14.74 -15.75
N VAL A 51 -2.64 -14.87 -15.27
CA VAL A 51 -3.02 -14.41 -13.94
C VAL A 51 -2.43 -15.38 -12.92
N VAL A 52 -1.59 -14.87 -12.03
CA VAL A 52 -0.94 -15.59 -10.93
C VAL A 52 -1.91 -15.79 -9.78
N SER A 53 -2.68 -14.75 -9.45
CA SER A 53 -3.64 -14.77 -8.35
C SER A 53 -4.73 -13.72 -8.58
N GLU A 54 -5.93 -13.96 -8.06
CA GLU A 54 -7.03 -13.00 -8.03
C GLU A 54 -7.68 -13.01 -6.64
N ALA A 55 -7.88 -11.83 -6.07
CA ALA A 55 -8.63 -11.62 -4.84
C ALA A 55 -9.86 -10.77 -5.18
N SER A 56 -11.06 -11.32 -4.98
CA SER A 56 -12.32 -10.61 -5.26
C SER A 56 -12.72 -9.78 -4.05
N LEU A 57 -12.73 -8.46 -4.22
CA LEU A 57 -13.09 -7.52 -3.18
C LEU A 57 -14.60 -7.50 -2.92
N THR A 58 -15.43 -7.83 -3.92
CA THR A 58 -16.89 -7.92 -3.74
C THR A 58 -17.34 -9.26 -3.15
N ALA A 59 -16.78 -10.39 -3.61
CA ALA A 59 -17.15 -11.70 -3.09
C ALA A 59 -16.76 -11.85 -1.60
N ASP A 60 -15.65 -11.24 -1.20
CA ASP A 60 -15.19 -11.22 0.19
C ASP A 60 -15.84 -10.08 1.00
N SER A 61 -16.82 -9.36 0.43
CA SER A 61 -17.58 -8.27 1.08
C SER A 61 -16.74 -7.05 1.52
N PHE A 62 -15.53 -6.87 0.98
CA PHE A 62 -14.72 -5.67 1.19
C PHE A 62 -15.25 -4.46 0.41
N LEU A 63 -15.88 -4.68 -0.75
CA LEU A 63 -16.53 -3.64 -1.55
C LEU A 63 -18.00 -3.99 -1.83
N PRO A 64 -18.87 -2.98 -1.98
CA PRO A 64 -20.24 -3.20 -2.41
C PRO A 64 -20.32 -3.68 -3.87
N GLU A 65 -21.27 -4.57 -4.15
CA GLU A 65 -21.46 -5.21 -5.46
C GLU A 65 -21.85 -4.21 -6.57
N ASP A 66 -22.32 -3.02 -6.21
CA ASP A 66 -22.66 -1.95 -7.15
C ASP A 66 -21.43 -1.25 -7.75
N GLY A 67 -20.21 -1.60 -7.28
CA GLY A 67 -18.96 -1.01 -7.74
C GLY A 67 -18.73 0.42 -7.25
N SER A 68 -19.51 0.90 -6.27
CA SER A 68 -19.31 2.21 -5.63
C SER A 68 -18.21 2.22 -4.57
N GLY A 69 -17.67 1.05 -4.24
CA GLY A 69 -16.61 0.89 -3.26
C GLY A 69 -15.37 1.71 -3.62
N VAL A 70 -14.70 2.24 -2.60
CA VAL A 70 -13.45 2.99 -2.76
C VAL A 70 -12.28 2.11 -2.36
N VAL A 71 -11.37 1.88 -3.30
CA VAL A 71 -10.07 1.29 -3.01
C VAL A 71 -9.05 2.41 -2.95
N SER A 72 -8.26 2.44 -1.89
CA SER A 72 -7.15 3.36 -1.73
C SER A 72 -5.87 2.57 -1.49
N ALA A 73 -4.75 3.07 -1.97
CA ALA A 73 -3.42 2.54 -1.67
C ALA A 73 -2.63 3.59 -0.90
N CYS A 74 -1.92 3.17 0.15
CA CYS A 74 -1.02 4.03 0.91
C CYS A 74 0.43 3.61 0.66
N LEU A 75 1.31 4.59 0.48
CA LEU A 75 2.74 4.39 0.24
C LEU A 75 3.54 5.19 1.27
N ALA A 76 4.49 4.54 1.94
CA ALA A 76 5.55 5.21 2.68
C ALA A 76 6.83 5.22 1.84
N THR A 77 7.52 6.35 1.82
CA THR A 77 8.84 6.47 1.21
C THR A 77 9.93 6.47 2.28
N ALA A 78 11.13 6.01 1.91
CA ALA A 78 12.29 6.11 2.77
C ALA A 78 12.68 7.57 3.09
N SER A 79 12.24 8.56 2.29
CA SER A 79 12.42 9.99 2.60
C SER A 79 11.51 10.49 3.71
N GLY A 80 10.50 9.70 4.11
CA GLY A 80 9.59 10.05 5.20
C GLY A 80 8.17 10.33 4.77
N ASP A 81 7.90 10.36 3.47
CA ASP A 81 6.62 10.79 2.92
C ASP A 81 5.59 9.66 2.97
N VAL A 82 4.38 10.00 3.43
CA VAL A 82 3.20 9.13 3.35
C VAL A 82 2.29 9.69 2.27
N VAL A 83 2.01 8.86 1.26
CA VAL A 83 1.21 9.25 0.09
C VAL A 83 0.00 8.33 -0.03
N LEU A 84 -1.18 8.93 -0.05
CA LEU A 84 -2.45 8.24 -0.27
C LEU A 84 -2.88 8.38 -1.73
N PHE A 85 -3.24 7.25 -2.34
CA PHE A 85 -3.74 7.16 -3.69
C PHE A 85 -5.19 6.70 -3.65
N ASN A 86 -6.12 7.53 -4.11
CA ASN A 86 -7.48 7.11 -4.35
C ASN A 86 -7.56 6.40 -5.71
N LEU A 87 -7.74 5.07 -5.70
CA LEU A 87 -7.67 4.27 -6.92
C LEU A 87 -8.91 4.41 -7.81
N ASN A 88 -10.04 4.88 -7.26
CA ASN A 88 -11.25 5.12 -8.05
C ASN A 88 -11.12 6.31 -9.00
N THR A 89 -10.35 7.32 -8.60
CA THR A 89 -10.25 8.55 -9.40
C THR A 89 -9.14 8.50 -10.43
N CYS A 90 -8.12 7.64 -10.25
CA CYS A 90 -6.93 7.40 -11.10
C CYS A 90 -6.56 8.53 -12.09
N GLN A 91 -6.65 9.78 -11.64
CA GLN A 91 -6.33 10.95 -12.41
C GLN A 91 -4.85 11.26 -12.20
N VAL A 92 -4.20 11.79 -13.22
CA VAL A 92 -2.83 12.32 -13.10
C VAL A 92 -2.85 13.42 -12.04
N GLY A 93 -2.29 13.14 -10.85
CA GLY A 93 -2.35 14.02 -9.69
C GLY A 93 -3.27 13.57 -8.55
N GLY A 94 -3.88 12.37 -8.62
CA GLY A 94 -4.70 11.79 -7.53
C GLY A 94 -3.91 11.21 -6.36
N ALA A 95 -2.65 11.62 -6.21
CA ALA A 95 -1.76 11.22 -5.11
C ALA A 95 -1.67 12.39 -4.13
N GLU A 96 -2.08 12.16 -2.90
CA GLU A 96 -2.06 13.17 -1.84
C GLU A 96 -0.96 12.84 -0.84
N ASN A 97 -0.06 13.79 -0.57
CA ASN A 97 0.86 13.66 0.56
C ASN A 97 0.08 13.98 1.84
N VAL A 98 -0.10 12.97 2.68
CA VAL A 98 -0.88 13.05 3.91
C VAL A 98 0.01 13.15 5.16
N GLY A 99 1.32 12.99 5.00
CA GLY A 99 2.29 13.14 6.07
C GLY A 99 3.73 13.09 5.59
N SER A 100 4.64 13.61 6.41
CA SER A 100 6.08 13.49 6.20
C SER A 100 6.80 13.41 7.55
N VAL A 101 7.84 12.59 7.62
CA VAL A 101 8.67 12.38 8.82
C VAL A 101 10.13 12.61 8.47
N ASP A 102 10.76 13.62 9.08
CA ASP A 102 12.13 14.05 8.72
C ASP A 102 13.20 12.96 8.86
N SER A 103 13.01 11.99 9.77
CA SER A 103 13.93 10.87 9.95
C SER A 103 13.77 9.76 8.91
N GLY A 104 12.81 9.87 8.01
CA GLY A 104 12.44 8.81 7.09
C GLY A 104 11.56 7.75 7.73
N LEU A 105 10.90 6.96 6.88
CA LEU A 105 10.07 5.83 7.28
C LEU A 105 10.75 4.52 6.89
N THR A 106 10.71 3.54 7.80
CA THR A 106 11.30 2.21 7.62
C THR A 106 10.24 1.14 7.39
N SER A 107 9.02 1.35 7.88
CA SER A 107 7.88 0.45 7.67
C SER A 107 6.55 1.17 7.88
N MET A 108 5.48 0.61 7.30
CA MET A 108 4.10 1.00 7.52
C MET A 108 3.23 -0.26 7.56
N SER A 109 2.27 -0.33 8.49
CA SER A 109 1.21 -1.32 8.47
C SER A 109 -0.09 -0.73 8.98
N TRP A 110 -1.18 -1.06 8.30
CA TRP A 110 -2.53 -0.80 8.77
C TRP A 110 -2.97 -1.86 9.79
N SER A 111 -3.88 -1.48 10.69
CA SER A 111 -4.63 -2.42 11.49
C SER A 111 -5.60 -3.21 10.60
N PRO A 112 -5.98 -4.45 10.99
CA PRO A 112 -6.89 -5.28 10.19
C PRO A 112 -8.30 -4.70 10.01
N ASP A 113 -8.71 -3.77 10.88
CA ASP A 113 -9.98 -3.05 10.81
C ASP A 113 -9.89 -1.71 10.06
N GLU A 114 -8.72 -1.37 9.51
CA GLU A 114 -8.44 -0.15 8.73
C GLU A 114 -8.62 1.17 9.49
N GLU A 115 -8.70 1.15 10.83
CA GLU A 115 -8.89 2.36 11.63
C GLU A 115 -7.58 2.99 12.14
N LEU A 116 -6.49 2.22 12.18
CA LEU A 116 -5.18 2.64 12.67
C LEU A 116 -4.07 2.34 11.66
N VAL A 117 -3.07 3.21 11.59
CA VAL A 117 -1.82 2.96 10.87
C VAL A 117 -0.64 3.10 11.81
N ILE A 118 0.27 2.12 11.75
CA ILE A 118 1.53 2.11 12.46
C ILE A 118 2.65 2.40 11.48
N LEU A 119 3.52 3.34 11.85
CA LEU A 119 4.71 3.72 11.12
C LEU A 119 5.93 3.49 12.00
N THR A 120 7.02 2.99 11.42
CA THR A 120 8.34 3.00 12.09
C THR A 120 9.26 3.97 11.40
N THR A 121 10.04 4.73 12.17
CA THR A 121 10.88 5.80 11.64
C THR A 121 12.36 5.41 11.61
N GLY A 122 13.18 6.23 10.94
CA GLY A 122 14.65 6.09 10.97
C GLY A 122 15.30 6.46 12.31
N GLN A 123 14.54 7.04 13.25
CA GLN A 123 14.98 7.32 14.63
C GLN A 123 14.58 6.21 15.61
N GLU A 124 14.19 5.03 15.10
CA GLU A 124 13.77 3.90 15.92
C GLU A 124 12.56 4.23 16.81
N THR A 125 11.63 5.04 16.29
CA THR A 125 10.32 5.32 16.92
C THR A 125 9.19 4.62 16.19
N ILE A 126 8.13 4.30 16.93
CA ILE A 126 6.84 3.83 16.43
C ILE A 126 5.87 5.00 16.54
N ILE A 127 5.28 5.41 15.41
CA ILE A 127 4.19 6.38 15.38
C ILE A 127 2.90 5.63 15.09
N MET A 128 1.91 5.78 15.96
CA MET A 128 0.56 5.30 15.74
C MET A 128 -0.33 6.48 15.34
N MET A 129 -1.06 6.32 14.25
CA MET A 129 -1.98 7.33 13.73
C MET A 129 -3.37 6.71 13.49
N THR A 130 -4.39 7.55 13.44
CA THR A 130 -5.72 7.17 12.95
C THR A 130 -5.70 6.96 11.44
N LYS A 131 -6.81 6.46 10.88
CA LYS A 131 -6.99 6.38 9.41
C LYS A 131 -6.95 7.70 8.66
N ASP A 132 -7.18 8.80 9.37
CA ASP A 132 -7.09 10.16 8.84
C ASP A 132 -5.66 10.74 8.98
N PHE A 133 -4.69 9.88 9.33
CA PHE A 133 -3.28 10.24 9.56
C PHE A 133 -3.07 11.25 10.70
N GLU A 134 -4.00 11.30 11.66
CA GLU A 134 -3.82 12.08 12.88
C GLU A 134 -2.96 11.30 13.89
N PRO A 135 -1.84 11.86 14.39
CA PRO A 135 -0.96 11.16 15.31
C PRO A 135 -1.62 10.96 16.68
N ILE A 136 -1.65 9.71 17.14
CA ILE A 136 -2.16 9.31 18.46
C ILE A 136 -1.02 9.26 19.47
N THR A 137 0.08 8.57 19.12
CA THR A 137 1.26 8.47 19.98
C THR A 137 2.52 8.22 19.17
N GLU A 138 3.65 8.62 19.74
CA GLU A 138 4.98 8.29 19.25
C GLU A 138 5.83 7.80 20.43
N VAL A 139 6.40 6.60 20.28
CA VAL A 139 7.20 5.96 21.33
C VAL A 139 8.48 5.38 20.75
N GLY A 140 9.55 5.31 21.56
CA GLY A 140 10.75 4.58 21.17
C GLY A 140 10.46 3.08 21.01
N ILE A 141 11.03 2.45 19.98
CA ILE A 141 11.01 0.99 19.80
C ILE A 141 11.74 0.33 20.97
N HIS A 142 12.82 0.96 21.44
CA HIS A 142 13.55 0.55 22.62
C HIS A 142 12.93 1.20 23.86
N GLN A 143 12.55 0.36 24.82
CA GLN A 143 12.19 0.80 26.17
C GLN A 143 13.41 0.66 27.08
N ASP A 144 13.67 1.69 27.89
CA ASP A 144 14.75 1.68 28.88
C ASP A 144 14.45 0.77 30.08
N ASP A 145 13.16 0.50 30.35
CA ASP A 145 12.71 -0.33 31.47
C ASP A 145 12.41 -1.78 31.05
N PHE A 146 13.25 -2.70 31.52
CA PHE A 146 13.01 -4.14 31.47
C PHE A 146 12.00 -4.51 32.57
N GLY A 147 10.96 -5.28 32.22
CA GLY A 147 9.75 -5.48 33.03
C GLY A 147 9.94 -5.81 34.52
N GLU A 148 8.94 -5.44 35.33
CA GLU A 148 8.90 -5.70 36.77
C GLU A 148 8.80 -7.20 37.08
N GLY A 149 9.93 -7.91 37.01
CA GLY A 149 10.13 -9.15 37.72
C GLY A 149 10.41 -8.83 39.19
N THR A 150 9.37 -8.63 39.99
CA THR A 150 9.53 -8.58 41.45
C THR A 150 10.02 -9.95 41.91
N VAL A 151 11.34 -10.06 42.17
CA VAL A 151 11.91 -11.21 42.87
C VAL A 151 11.53 -11.06 44.34
N THR A 152 10.44 -11.71 44.74
CA THR A 152 10.13 -11.92 46.15
C THR A 152 11.13 -12.92 46.72
N HIS A 153 11.96 -12.44 47.65
CA HIS A 153 12.87 -13.23 48.48
C HIS A 153 12.13 -13.93 49.63
#